data_AF-A0A7G4A5Q8-F1
#
_entry.id   AF-A0A7G4A5Q8-F1
#
_cell.length_a   1.000
_cell.length_b   1.000
_cell.length_c   1.000
_cell.angle_alpha   90.00
_cell.angle_beta   90.00
_cell.angle_gamma   90.00
#
_symmetry.space_group_name_H-M   'P 1'
#
loop_
_entity.id
_entity.type
_entity.pdbx_description
1 polymer ?
#
loop_
_entity_poly.entity_id
_entity_poly.type
_entity_poly.pdbx_seq_one_letter_code
_entity_poly.pdbx_strand_id
1 'polypeptide(L)'
;MIEFILVFISVLSIALIWILFATVRKSSTELRLKKHQQKEAGLSDLLNYAALVDDGVIVGKNGAFMAAWLYRGEDNASATHHQRELVSFRINQALSALGSGWMVHVDAVTPGSTWLQ
;
A
#
# COMPACT_ATOMS: atom_id res chain seq x y z
N MET A 1 -3.08 -50.08 16.08
CA MET A 1 -3.78 -48.98 16.79
C MET A 1 -3.22 -47.62 16.41
N ILE A 2 -1.90 -47.41 16.46
CA ILE A 2 -1.26 -46.11 16.13
C ILE A 2 -1.44 -45.73 14.64
N GLU A 3 -1.31 -46.68 13.71
CA GLU A 3 -1.56 -46.46 12.27
C GLU A 3 -2.94 -45.84 11.97
N PHE A 4 -3.98 -46.31 12.67
CA PHE A 4 -5.33 -45.77 12.51
C PHE A 4 -5.43 -44.31 12.97
N ILE A 5 -4.70 -43.94 14.03
CA ILE A 5 -4.67 -42.58 14.56
C ILE A 5 -3.97 -41.64 13.56
N LEU A 6 -2.86 -42.09 12.96
CA LEU A 6 -2.13 -41.30 11.97
C LEU A 6 -2.95 -41.05 10.71
N VAL A 7 -3.59 -42.09 10.16
CA VAL A 7 -4.48 -41.96 8.99
C VAL A 7 -5.64 -41.01 9.31
N PHE A 8 -6.21 -41.11 10.51
CA PHE A 8 -7.30 -40.23 10.92
C PHE A 8 -6.89 -38.75 11.00
N ILE A 9 -5.72 -38.45 11.58
CA ILE A 9 -5.18 -37.08 11.67
C ILE A 9 -4.85 -36.54 10.27
N SER A 10 -4.27 -37.35 9.38
CA SER A 10 -3.98 -36.95 8.00
C SER A 10 -5.26 -36.61 7.23
N VAL A 11 -6.29 -37.45 7.33
CA VAL A 11 -7.59 -37.19 6.68
C VAL A 11 -8.25 -35.93 7.26
N LEU A 12 -8.21 -35.75 8.58
CA LEU A 12 -8.74 -34.56 9.24
C LEU A 12 -8.01 -33.29 8.81
N SER A 13 -6.68 -33.35 8.68
CA SER A 13 -5.85 -32.23 8.24
C SER A 13 -6.14 -31.85 6.79
N ILE A 14 -6.25 -32.84 5.90
CA ILE A 14 -6.61 -32.61 4.49
C ILE A 14 -8.02 -32.02 4.38
N ALA A 15 -8.97 -32.55 5.14
CA ALA A 15 -10.34 -32.03 5.17
C ALA A 15 -10.37 -30.58 5.67
N LEU A 16 -9.64 -30.26 6.73
CA LEU A 16 -9.52 -28.90 7.27
C LEU A 16 -8.90 -27.94 6.25
N ILE A 17 -7.79 -28.32 5.60
CA ILE A 17 -7.14 -27.52 4.56
C ILE A 17 -8.09 -27.29 3.38
N TRP A 18 -8.82 -28.32 2.95
CA TRP A 18 -9.77 -28.23 1.85
C TRP A 18 -10.94 -27.29 2.19
N ILE A 19 -11.46 -27.36 3.42
CA ILE A 19 -12.52 -26.47 3.92
C ILE A 19 -12.04 -25.03 4.00
N LEU A 20 -10.84 -24.78 4.56
CA LEU A 20 -10.24 -23.45 4.61
C LEU A 20 -10.03 -22.87 3.21
N PHE A 21 -9.50 -23.68 2.29
CA PHE A 21 -9.28 -23.27 0.90
C PHE A 21 -10.60 -22.91 0.20
N ALA A 22 -11.65 -23.71 0.38
CA ALA A 22 -12.97 -23.43 -0.17
C ALA A 22 -13.59 -22.15 0.44
N THR A 23 -13.40 -21.93 1.74
CA THR A 23 -13.91 -20.76 2.47
C THR A 23 -13.22 -19.47 2.02
N VAL A 24 -11.89 -19.49 1.88
CA VAL A 24 -11.10 -18.37 1.35
C VAL A 24 -11.52 -18.02 -0.08
N ARG A 25 -11.83 -19.02 -0.92
CA ARG A 25 -12.32 -18.79 -2.29
C ARG A 25 -13.74 -18.22 -2.35
N LYS A 26 -14.62 -18.52 -1.38
CA LYS A 26 -15.97 -17.95 -1.32
C LYS A 26 -15.97 -16.50 -0.83
N SER A 27 -15.10 -16.17 0.13
CA SER A 27 -15.03 -14.84 0.77
C SER A 27 -14.66 -13.70 -0.19
N SER A 28 -14.01 -14.00 -1.32
CA SER A 28 -13.67 -12.99 -2.34
C SER A 28 -14.83 -12.63 -3.28
N THR A 29 -15.91 -13.43 -3.29
CA THR A 29 -17.06 -13.22 -4.17
C THR A 29 -18.19 -12.43 -3.50
N GLU A 30 -18.32 -12.53 -2.17
CA GLU A 30 -19.47 -11.97 -1.43
C GLU A 30 -19.24 -10.58 -0.81
N LEU A 31 -18.01 -10.08 -0.73
CA LEU A 31 -17.75 -8.66 -0.42
C LEU A 31 -17.96 -7.75 -1.65
N ARG A 32 -18.77 -8.16 -2.63
CA ARG A 32 -19.21 -7.23 -3.66
C ARG A 32 -20.19 -6.27 -3.00
N LEU A 33 -19.74 -5.04 -2.84
CA LEU A 33 -20.51 -3.81 -2.63
C LEU A 33 -21.48 -3.57 -3.81
N LYS A 34 -22.28 -4.58 -4.15
CA LYS A 34 -23.23 -4.63 -5.27
C LYS A 34 -24.32 -3.57 -5.17
N LYS A 35 -24.51 -2.98 -3.98
CA LYS A 35 -25.49 -1.92 -3.77
C LYS A 35 -25.03 -0.57 -4.35
N HIS A 36 -23.72 -0.39 -4.61
CA HIS A 36 -23.15 0.87 -5.10
C HIS A 36 -22.19 0.74 -6.29
N GLN A 37 -21.84 -0.47 -6.74
CA GLN A 37 -21.05 -0.66 -7.96
C GLN A 37 -21.91 -0.49 -9.22
N GLN A 38 -21.61 0.54 -10.00
CA GLN A 38 -21.97 0.61 -11.42
C GLN A 38 -21.32 -0.56 -12.18
N LYS A 39 -21.90 -0.96 -13.32
CA LYS A 39 -21.54 -2.17 -14.06
C LYS A 39 -20.10 -2.15 -14.62
N GLU A 40 -19.45 -0.99 -14.62
CA GLU A 40 -18.08 -0.76 -15.06
C GLU A 40 -17.17 -0.41 -13.87
N ALA A 41 -15.93 -0.90 -13.90
CA ALA A 41 -14.95 -0.59 -12.87
C ALA A 41 -14.66 0.91 -12.87
N GLY A 42 -14.99 1.59 -11.77
CA GLY A 42 -14.65 3.00 -11.60
C GLY A 42 -13.14 3.19 -11.37
N LEU A 43 -12.65 4.43 -11.48
CA LEU A 43 -11.25 4.76 -11.17
C LEU A 43 -10.84 4.27 -9.77
N SER A 44 -11.73 4.35 -8.79
CA SER A 44 -11.51 3.86 -7.42
C SER A 44 -11.32 2.34 -7.33
N ASP A 45 -11.90 1.56 -8.25
CA ASP A 45 -11.69 0.11 -8.31
C ASP A 45 -10.30 -0.22 -8.84
N LEU A 46 -9.79 0.59 -9.78
CA LEU A 46 -8.45 0.45 -10.36
C LEU A 46 -7.32 0.91 -9.42
N LEU A 47 -7.59 1.89 -8.55
CA LEU A 47 -6.61 2.37 -7.60
C LEU A 47 -6.31 1.31 -6.52
N ASN A 48 -5.04 1.17 -6.15
CA ASN A 48 -4.59 0.26 -5.11
C ASN A 48 -4.83 0.81 -3.69
N TYR A 49 -5.73 1.75 -3.47
CA TYR A 49 -6.02 2.30 -2.13
C TYR A 49 -7.16 1.51 -1.48
N ALA A 50 -6.95 1.01 -0.26
CA ALA A 50 -7.96 0.24 0.47
C ALA A 50 -8.58 1.05 1.61
N ALA A 51 -7.77 1.64 2.50
CA ALA A 51 -8.27 2.46 3.61
C ALA A 51 -7.19 3.41 4.15
N LEU A 52 -7.62 4.51 4.75
CA LEU A 52 -6.77 5.34 5.60
C LEU A 52 -6.72 4.69 6.99
N VAL A 53 -5.53 4.28 7.43
CA VAL A 53 -5.33 3.57 8.71
C VAL A 53 -4.83 4.49 9.80
N ASP A 54 -4.18 5.60 9.43
CA ASP A 54 -3.70 6.65 10.32
C ASP A 54 -3.60 7.97 9.54
N ASP A 55 -3.30 9.08 10.22
CA ASP A 55 -3.14 10.39 9.59
C ASP A 55 -2.05 10.35 8.51
N GLY A 56 -2.44 10.57 7.25
CA GLY A 56 -1.56 10.49 6.10
C GLY A 56 -1.06 9.09 5.72
N VAL A 57 -1.52 8.01 6.38
CA VAL A 57 -1.12 6.63 6.10
C VAL A 57 -2.26 5.82 5.49
N ILE A 58 -2.05 5.33 4.27
CA ILE A 58 -2.99 4.54 3.50
C ILE A 58 -2.49 3.09 3.41
N VAL A 59 -3.35 2.13 3.70
CA VAL A 59 -3.12 0.72 3.37
C VAL A 59 -3.65 0.41 1.97
N GLY A 60 -2.85 -0.29 1.18
CA GLY A 60 -3.20 -0.68 -0.17
C GLY A 60 -3.97 -2.01 -0.24
N LYS A 61 -4.66 -2.26 -1.35
CA LYS A 61 -5.39 -3.53 -1.57
C LYS A 61 -4.45 -4.74 -1.64
N ASN A 62 -3.18 -4.51 -1.97
CA ASN A 62 -2.11 -5.50 -1.92
C ASN A 62 -1.44 -5.66 -0.54
N GLY A 63 -1.89 -4.93 0.49
CA GLY A 63 -1.33 -4.96 1.84
C GLY A 63 -0.09 -4.09 2.06
N ALA A 64 0.38 -3.35 1.04
CA ALA A 64 1.47 -2.39 1.22
C ALA A 64 0.99 -1.12 1.94
N PHE A 65 1.86 -0.48 2.71
CA PHE A 65 1.60 0.83 3.30
C PHE A 65 2.15 1.95 2.42
N MET A 66 1.40 3.04 2.34
CA MET A 66 1.81 4.27 1.67
C MET A 66 1.59 5.44 2.62
N ALA A 67 2.56 6.34 2.66
CA ALA A 67 2.41 7.65 3.28
C ALA A 67 2.91 8.72 2.31
N ALA A 68 2.23 9.87 2.27
CA ALA A 68 2.52 10.94 1.34
C ALA A 68 2.39 12.30 2.02
N TRP A 69 3.28 13.21 1.66
CA TRP A 69 3.31 14.58 2.19
C TRP A 69 3.61 15.55 1.07
N LEU A 70 3.10 16.77 1.21
CA LEU A 70 3.48 17.89 0.36
C LEU A 70 4.56 18.69 1.09
N TYR A 71 5.63 18.99 0.39
CA TYR A 71 6.69 19.86 0.89
C TYR A 71 6.95 20.99 -0.12
N ARG A 72 7.40 22.13 0.40
CA ARG A 72 7.85 23.26 -0.41
C ARG A 72 9.29 23.57 -0.03
N GLY A 73 10.21 23.32 -0.94
CA GLY A 73 11.62 23.68 -0.78
C GLY A 73 11.93 25.08 -1.32
N GLU A 74 13.13 25.56 -1.04
CA GLU A 74 13.72 26.67 -1.78
C GLU A 74 13.92 26.27 -3.25
N ASP A 75 14.01 27.26 -4.14
CA ASP A 75 14.20 27.01 -5.55
C ASP A 75 15.54 26.28 -5.81
N ASN A 76 15.45 24.98 -6.14
CA ASN A 76 16.61 24.16 -6.39
C ASN A 76 17.40 24.66 -7.60
N ALA A 77 16.77 25.35 -8.56
CA ALA A 77 17.45 25.86 -9.75
C ALA A 77 18.45 26.97 -9.40
N SER A 78 18.17 27.79 -8.38
CA SER A 78 19.06 28.85 -7.89
C SER A 78 19.99 28.43 -6.75
N ALA A 79 19.83 27.22 -6.20
CA ALA A 79 20.68 26.70 -5.13
C ALA A 79 22.14 26.46 -5.56
N THR A 80 23.09 26.87 -4.72
CA THR A 80 24.52 26.57 -4.91
C THR A 80 24.80 25.07 -4.75
N HIS A 81 25.92 24.58 -5.31
CA HIS A 81 26.34 23.19 -5.15
C HIS A 81 26.41 22.73 -3.69
N HIS A 82 26.94 23.59 -2.80
CA HIS A 82 27.03 23.27 -1.37
C HIS A 82 25.64 23.15 -0.72
N GLN A 83 24.69 24.03 -1.06
CA GLN A 83 23.31 23.94 -0.55
C GLN A 83 22.61 22.67 -1.04
N ARG A 84 22.77 22.32 -2.33
CA ARG A 84 22.20 21.09 -2.90
C ARG A 84 22.75 19.84 -2.22
N GLU A 85 24.05 19.81 -1.93
CA GLU A 85 24.69 18.70 -1.23
C GLU A 85 24.14 18.56 0.20
N LEU A 86 24.01 19.67 0.93
CA LEU A 86 23.45 19.68 2.28
C LEU A 86 21.99 19.16 2.30
N VAL A 87 21.17 19.56 1.33
CA VAL A 87 19.78 19.08 1.19
C VAL A 87 19.75 17.58 0.88
N SER A 88 20.60 17.14 -0.05
CA SER A 88 20.70 15.73 -0.44
C SER A 88 21.15 14.86 0.72
N PHE A 89 22.13 15.33 1.50
CA PHE A 89 22.59 14.66 2.72
C PHE A 89 21.46 14.47 3.73
N ARG A 90 20.65 15.50 3.98
CA ARG A 90 19.50 15.44 4.91
C ARG A 90 18.43 14.46 4.43
N ILE A 91 18.11 14.47 3.13
CA ILE A 91 17.14 13.53 2.54
C ILE A 91 17.65 12.10 2.66
N ASN A 92 18.92 11.85 2.31
CA ASN A 92 19.52 10.53 2.41
C ASN A 92 19.52 10.02 3.85
N GLN A 93 19.86 10.87 4.82
CA GLN A 93 19.81 10.50 6.23
C GLN A 93 18.39 10.11 6.66
N ALA A 94 17.38 10.91 6.28
CA ALA A 94 15.97 10.59 6.59
C ALA A 94 15.50 9.29 5.94
N LEU A 95 15.82 9.07 4.65
CA LEU A 95 15.41 7.87 3.92
C LEU A 95 16.15 6.60 4.38
N SER A 96 17.42 6.73 4.78
CA SER A 96 18.21 5.60 5.29
C SER A 96 17.60 4.95 6.53
N ALA A 97 16.86 5.71 7.35
CA ALA A 97 16.18 5.19 8.53
C ALA A 97 15.03 4.22 8.19
N LEU A 98 14.49 4.24 6.97
CA LEU A 98 13.42 3.34 6.53
C LEU A 98 13.91 1.91 6.27
N GLY A 99 15.21 1.72 6.03
CA GLY A 99 15.78 0.42 5.68
C GLY A 99 15.42 -0.04 4.27
N SER A 100 15.18 -1.35 4.09
CA SER A 100 14.86 -1.96 2.80
C SER A 100 13.36 -2.25 2.66
N GLY A 101 12.90 -2.47 1.42
CA GLY A 101 11.50 -2.80 1.12
C GLY A 101 10.58 -1.60 0.89
N TRP A 102 11.11 -0.38 0.98
CA TRP A 102 10.40 0.85 0.67
C TRP A 102 10.71 1.35 -0.74
N MET A 103 9.73 1.98 -1.37
CA MET A 103 9.88 2.71 -2.63
C MET A 103 9.44 4.15 -2.40
N VAL A 104 10.25 5.11 -2.85
CA VAL A 104 9.94 6.53 -2.77
C VAL A 104 9.54 7.02 -4.15
N HIS A 105 8.40 7.69 -4.24
CA HIS A 105 7.96 8.40 -5.42
C HIS A 105 7.91 9.90 -5.11
N VAL A 106 8.51 10.71 -5.97
CA VAL A 106 8.56 12.17 -5.82
C VAL A 106 8.01 12.78 -7.09
N ASP A 107 7.01 13.65 -6.95
CA ASP A 107 6.45 14.43 -8.03
C ASP A 107 6.62 15.93 -7.75
N ALA A 108 7.00 16.68 -8.79
CA ALA A 108 7.20 18.12 -8.72
C ALA A 108 6.00 18.81 -9.35
N VAL A 109 5.08 19.25 -8.49
CA VAL A 109 3.89 19.97 -8.93
C VAL A 109 4.12 21.47 -8.90
N THR A 110 3.87 22.14 -10.03
CA THR A 110 3.82 23.60 -10.08
C THR A 110 2.44 24.05 -9.59
N PRO A 111 2.34 24.93 -8.59
CA PRO A 111 1.05 25.50 -8.21
C PRO A 111 0.44 26.19 -9.43
N GLY A 112 -0.79 25.81 -9.79
CA GLY A 112 -1.56 26.52 -10.81
C GLY A 112 -1.76 27.99 -10.41
N SER A 113 -2.06 28.86 -11.38
CA SER A 113 -2.28 30.31 -11.18
C SER A 113 -3.35 30.68 -10.14
N THR A 114 -4.08 29.70 -9.60
CA THR A 114 -5.14 29.85 -8.58
C THR A 114 -4.61 30.04 -7.15
N TRP A 115 -3.31 29.82 -6.88
CA TRP A 115 -2.72 29.94 -5.54
C TRP A 115 -2.14 31.34 -5.22
N LEU A 116 -2.50 32.37 -5.99
CA LEU A 116 -2.07 33.77 -5.84
C LEU A 116 -3.21 34.73 -5.44
N GLN A 117 -4.27 34.23 -4.79
CA GLN A 117 -5.28 35.04 -4.10
C GLN A 117 -5.20 34.79 -2.59
#